data_AF-A0A0L6X1E8-F1
#
_entry.id   AF-A0A0L6X1E8-F1
#
_cell.length_a   1.000
_cell.length_b   1.000
_cell.length_c   1.000
_cell.angle_alpha   90.00
_cell.angle_beta   90.00
_cell.angle_gamma   90.00
#
_symmetry.space_group_name_H-M   'P 1'
#
loop_
_entity.id
_entity.type
_entity.pdbx_description
1 polymer ?
#
loop_
_entity_poly.entity_id
_entity_poly.type
_entity_poly.pdbx_seq_one_letter_code
_entity_poly.pdbx_strand_id
1 'polypeptide(L)' 'EFLFLEVYKHHSLLKLIVSDRDKCFTTSKFWQWLNDLISTKLKMSSAYHPQSNGAMEQATRMIGQIL' A
#
# COMPACT_ATOMS: atom_id res chain seq x y z
N GLU A 1 2.86 10.83 6.23
CA GLU A 1 4.23 10.67 6.79
C GLU A 1 4.66 9.22 6.94
N PHE A 2 3.79 8.30 7.40
CA PHE A 2 4.08 6.86 7.56
C PHE A 2 4.85 6.21 6.39
N LEU A 3 4.40 6.38 5.14
CA LEU A 3 5.07 5.81 3.96
C LEU A 3 6.56 6.21 3.90
N PHE A 4 6.89 7.45 4.22
CA PHE A 4 8.28 7.93 4.14
C PHE A 4 9.13 7.46 5.31
N LEU A 5 8.56 7.49 6.53
CA LEU A 5 9.28 7.20 7.76
C LEU A 5 9.47 5.71 8.01
N GLU A 6 8.49 4.89 7.66
CA GLU A 6 8.47 3.46 8.00
C GLU A 6 8.75 2.56 6.80
N VAL A 7 8.42 2.99 5.59
CA VAL A 7 8.64 2.18 4.38
C VAL A 7 9.90 2.63 3.66
N TYR A 8 9.98 3.89 3.21
CA TYR A 8 11.12 4.39 2.43
C TYR A 8 12.45 4.48 3.20
N LYS A 9 12.37 4.66 4.53
CA LYS A 9 13.55 4.61 5.39
C LYS A 9 14.21 3.23 5.38
N HIS A 10 13.39 2.18 5.33
CA HIS A 10 13.83 0.79 5.42
C HIS A 10 13.98 0.11 4.05
N HIS A 11 13.28 0.63 3.04
CA HIS A 11 13.26 0.12 1.68
C HIS A 11 13.63 1.24 0.70
N SER A 12 14.53 0.97 -0.24
CA SER A 12 14.84 1.89 -1.34
C SER A 12 13.57 2.24 -2.15
N LEU A 13 13.69 3.22 -3.06
CA LEU A 13 12.57 3.77 -3.82
C LEU A 13 11.68 2.67 -4.43
N LEU A 14 10.41 2.63 -4.01
CA LEU A 14 9.45 1.66 -4.51
C LEU A 14 9.02 2.04 -5.93
N LYS A 15 9.06 1.07 -6.86
CA LYS A 15 8.64 1.31 -8.25
C LYS A 15 7.14 1.09 -8.45
N LEU A 16 6.53 0.26 -7.61
CA LEU A 16 5.15 -0.18 -7.72
C LEU A 16 4.58 -0.45 -6.33
N ILE A 17 3.38 0.07 -6.06
CA ILE A 17 2.57 -0.26 -4.90
C ILE A 17 1.27 -0.87 -5.41
N VAL A 18 0.87 -2.00 -4.85
CA VAL A 18 -0.44 -2.61 -5.10
C VAL A 18 -1.28 -2.41 -3.84
N SER A 19 -2.32 -1.59 -3.94
CA SER A 19 -3.28 -1.37 -2.86
C SER A 19 -4.61 -2.04 -3.19
N ASP A 20 -5.43 -2.24 -2.17
CA ASP A 20 -6.84 -2.53 -2.37
C ASP A 20 -7.59 -1.33 -2.97
N ARG A 21 -8.88 -1.51 -3.25
CA ARG A 21 -9.75 -0.49 -3.83
C ARG A 21 -10.37 0.45 -2.79
N ASP A 22 -9.66 0.73 -1.69
CA ASP A 22 -10.14 1.71 -0.72
C ASP A 22 -10.34 3.07 -1.41
N LYS A 23 -11.39 3.80 -1.01
CA LYS A 23 -11.69 5.15 -1.50
C LYS A 23 -10.53 6.10 -1.24
N CYS A 24 -9.78 5.90 -0.16
CA CYS A 24 -8.56 6.64 0.13
C CYS A 24 -7.56 6.55 -1.02
N PHE A 25 -7.34 5.38 -1.61
CA PHE A 25 -6.39 5.21 -2.71
C PHE A 25 -7.01 5.44 -4.10
N THR A 26 -8.33 5.23 -4.23
CA THR A 26 -9.04 5.29 -5.51
C THR A 26 -9.53 6.69 -5.87
N THR A 27 -10.01 7.46 -4.88
CA THR A 27 -10.68 8.76 -5.12
C THR A 27 -9.88 9.97 -4.63
N SER A 28 -8.80 9.74 -3.88
CA SER A 28 -7.98 10.83 -3.35
C SER A 28 -7.01 11.38 -4.38
N LYS A 29 -7.13 12.67 -4.66
CA LYS A 29 -6.17 13.43 -5.48
C LYS A 29 -4.79 13.51 -4.83
N PHE A 30 -4.74 13.51 -3.49
CA PHE A 30 -3.48 13.55 -2.75
C PHE A 30 -2.61 12.33 -3.07
N TRP A 31 -3.19 11.13 -3.05
CA TRP A 31 -2.43 9.91 -3.32
C TRP A 31 -1.98 9.81 -4.77
N GLN A 32 -2.80 10.28 -5.73
CA GLN A 32 -2.37 10.35 -7.14
C GLN A 32 -1.17 11.30 -7.29
N TRP A 33 -1.30 12.53 -6.79
CA TRP A 33 -0.21 13.53 -6.83
C TRP A 33 1.07 13.05 -6.14
N LEU A 34 0.94 12.41 -4.98
CA LEU A 34 2.10 11.90 -4.24
C LEU A 34 2.85 10.84 -5.04
N ASN A 35 2.13 9.89 -5.63
CA ASN A 35 2.72 8.80 -6.41
C ASN A 35 3.42 9.32 -7.67
N ASP A 36 2.85 10.33 -8.34
CA ASP A 36 3.49 11.01 -9.47
C ASP A 36 4.79 11.71 -9.04
N LEU A 37 4.76 12.43 -7.91
CA LEU A 37 5.92 13.14 -7.38
C LEU A 37 7.10 12.19 -7.07
N ILE A 38 6.81 11.03 -6.48
CA ILE A 38 7.82 10.05 -6.09
C ILE A 38 8.09 8.99 -7.18
N SER A 39 7.51 9.16 -8.38
CA SER A 39 7.64 8.23 -9.51
C SER A 39 7.28 6.77 -9.18
N THR A 40 6.36 6.56 -8.25
CA THR A 40 5.84 5.24 -7.87
C THR A 40 4.54 4.97 -8.60
N LYS A 41 4.38 3.77 -9.20
CA LYS A 41 3.10 3.39 -9.80
C LYS A 41 2.17 2.82 -8.73
N LEU A 42 1.00 3.41 -8.53
CA LEU A 42 -0.05 2.84 -7.71
C LEU A 42 -0.99 1.99 -8.58
N LYS A 43 -1.12 0.70 -8.29
CA LYS A 43 -2.09 -0.21 -8.92
C LYS A 43 -3.10 -0.68 -7.89
N MET A 44 -4.33 -0.91 -8.35
CA MET A 44 -5.39 -1.48 -7.52
C MET A 44 -5.50 -2.98 -7.74
N SER A 45 -5.65 -3.74 -6.66
CA SER A 45 -6.02 -5.15 -6.73
C SER A 45 -7.43 -5.32 -7.33
N SER A 46 -7.76 -6.52 -7.82
CA SER A 46 -9.11 -6.77 -8.35
C SER A 46 -10.11 -6.88 -7.19
N ALA A 47 -11.39 -6.63 -7.47
CA ALA A 47 -12.47 -6.67 -6.46
C ALA A 47 -12.66 -8.05 -5.79
N TYR A 48 -12.07 -9.11 -6.34
CA TYR A 48 -12.12 -10.48 -5.83
C TYR A 48 -10.71 -11.07 -5.80
N HIS A 49 -9.88 -10.60 -4.88
CA HIS A 49 -8.52 -11.12 -4.69
C HIS A 49 -8.26 -11.62 -3.26
N PRO A 50 -8.97 -12.66 -2.80
CA PRO A 50 -8.67 -13.30 -1.51
C PRO A 50 -7.21 -13.81 -1.43
N GLN A 51 -6.58 -14.13 -2.56
CA GLN A 51 -5.17 -14.57 -2.60
C GLN A 51 -4.15 -13.43 -2.49
N SER A 52 -4.41 -12.24 -3.04
CA SER A 52 -3.43 -11.14 -2.97
C SER A 52 -3.51 -10.39 -1.64
N ASN A 53 -4.70 -10.27 -1.06
CA ASN A 53 -4.87 -9.62 0.25
C ASN A 53 -4.58 -10.59 1.40
N GLY A 54 -4.68 -11.91 1.20
CA GLY A 54 -4.50 -12.90 2.26
C GLY A 54 -3.13 -12.85 2.96
N ALA A 55 -2.05 -12.55 2.23
CA ALA A 55 -0.73 -12.39 2.83
C ALA A 55 -0.66 -11.15 3.77
N MET A 56 -1.27 -10.04 3.35
CA MET A 56 -1.33 -8.81 4.15
C MET A 56 -2.25 -8.97 5.37
N GLU A 57 -3.39 -9.63 5.21
CA GLU A 57 -4.32 -9.95 6.31
C GLU A 57 -3.65 -10.90 7.32
N GLN A 58 -2.92 -11.91 6.85
CA GLN A 58 -2.18 -12.82 7.71
C GLN A 58 -1.06 -12.10 8.47
N ALA A 59 -0.29 -11.24 7.80
CA ALA A 59 0.74 -10.42 8.44
C ALA A 59 0.14 -9.49 9.50
N THR A 60 -0.98 -8.82 9.19
CA THR A 60 -1.69 -7.94 10.13
C THR A 60 -2.18 -8.73 11.35
N ARG A 61 -2.74 -9.92 11.13
CA ARG A 61 -3.18 -10.82 12.20
C ARG A 61 -2.02 -11.30 13.07
N MET A 62 -0.88 -11.65 12.47
CA MET A 62 0.32 -12.07 13.20
C MET A 62 0.88 -10.94 14.05
N ILE A 63 0.99 -9.73 13.49
CA ILE A 63 1.43 -8.55 14.24
C ILE A 63 0.50 -8.28 15.43
N GLY A 64 -0.81 -8.34 15.23
CA GLY A 64 -1.79 -8.15 16.30
C GLY A 64 -1.82 -9.27 17.36
N GLN A 65 -1.17 -10.41 17.12
CA GLN A 65 -1.00 -11.48 18.12
C GLN A 65 0.30 -11.34 18.93
N ILE A 66 1.29 -10.62 18.38
CA ILE A 66 2.58 -10.38 19.02
C ILE A 66 2.55 -9.11 19.89
N LEU A 67 1.65 -8.18 19.57
CA LEU A 67 1.32 -7.00 20.37
C LEU A 67 0.30 -7.34 21.46
#